data_AF-A0A973PKR0-F1
#
_entry.id   AF-A0A973PKR0-F1
#
_cell.length_a   1.000
_cell.length_b   1.000
_cell.length_c   1.000
_cell.angle_alpha   90.00
_cell.angle_beta   90.00
_cell.angle_gamma   90.00
#
_symmetry.space_group_name_H-M   'P 1'
#
loop_
_entity.id
_entity.type
_entity.pdbx_description
1 polymer ?
#
loop_
_entity_poly.entity_id
_entity_poly.type
_entity_poly.pdbx_seq_one_letter_code
_entity_poly.pdbx_strand_id
1 'polypeptide(L)'
;MNLRRASGVLAGLALTAAGVAGVSQPAWALPFATPTTCTFQTFGTGNYLTAVGGGGRTTDVIHSDATVARSWERFTLVDAGDGVHFGIKTLTGNLLTAVNGGGLQTDVIHSNATILQAWEKFALIPQGGDTYAVQTVDGHFRTAVGGGNRTTDVIHSDATRVQSWELFHVRCGLTTVPNVQGFDDASARNSIAAAGLTVGAVSLDNTCVDVRGTVLFSDPAAGAMVTRGTAVNLTESSGVDRNGRPCVIK
;
A
#
# COMPACT_ATOMS: atom_id res chain seq x y z
N MET A 1 57.11 12.66 -53.49
CA MET A 1 56.06 13.70 -53.62
C MET A 1 54.79 13.16 -52.96
N ASN A 2 54.65 13.28 -51.64
CA ASN A 2 54.00 14.37 -50.89
C ASN A 2 52.46 14.35 -50.90
N LEU A 3 51.90 14.37 -49.67
CA LEU A 3 50.59 14.89 -49.23
C LEU A 3 49.41 13.88 -49.28
N ARG A 4 48.53 13.73 -48.27
CA ARG A 4 48.25 14.47 -47.02
C ARG A 4 47.45 13.56 -46.06
N ARG A 5 47.68 13.71 -44.76
CA ARG A 5 46.77 13.26 -43.69
C ARG A 5 45.45 14.04 -43.78
N ALA A 6 44.32 13.38 -43.52
CA ALA A 6 43.06 14.03 -43.17
C ALA A 6 42.49 13.39 -41.90
N SER A 7 42.60 14.14 -40.80
CA SER A 7 41.83 13.94 -39.57
C SER A 7 40.40 14.42 -39.81
N GLY A 8 39.40 13.69 -39.30
CA GLY A 8 37.98 14.06 -39.43
C GLY A 8 37.13 13.56 -38.27
N VAL A 9 37.07 14.39 -37.22
CA VAL A 9 35.93 14.70 -36.32
C VAL A 9 35.02 13.55 -35.83
N LEU A 10 35.15 13.22 -34.55
CA LEU A 10 34.09 12.61 -33.72
C LEU A 10 32.95 13.62 -33.53
N ALA A 11 31.79 13.38 -34.15
CA ALA A 11 30.55 14.08 -33.82
C ALA A 11 29.88 13.37 -32.64
N GLY A 12 29.91 14.01 -31.48
CA GLY A 12 29.19 13.56 -30.29
C GLY A 12 27.69 13.57 -30.51
N LEU A 13 27.05 12.43 -30.28
CA LEU A 13 25.60 12.31 -30.25
C LEU A 13 25.11 12.95 -28.94
N ALA A 14 24.62 14.18 -29.00
CA ALA A 14 23.87 14.78 -27.92
C ALA A 14 22.52 14.04 -27.80
N LEU A 15 22.34 13.23 -26.74
CA LEU A 15 21.02 12.76 -26.35
C LEU A 15 20.20 13.97 -25.88
N THR A 16 19.39 14.52 -26.78
CA THR A 16 18.27 15.36 -26.37
C THR A 16 17.25 14.48 -25.68
N ALA A 17 17.02 14.72 -24.39
CA ALA A 17 15.95 14.09 -23.63
C ALA A 17 14.60 14.46 -24.25
N ALA A 18 14.07 13.57 -25.10
CA ALA A 18 12.69 13.63 -25.53
C ALA A 18 11.82 13.34 -24.30
N GLY A 19 10.95 14.29 -23.95
CA GLY A 19 9.94 14.09 -22.93
C GLY A 19 9.12 12.83 -23.23
N VAL A 20 9.01 11.96 -22.22
CA VAL A 20 8.13 10.80 -22.29
C VAL A 20 6.69 11.28 -22.27
N ALA A 21 6.14 11.54 -23.45
CA ALA A 21 4.70 11.59 -23.64
C ALA A 21 4.12 10.25 -23.17
N GLY A 22 3.14 10.32 -22.27
CA GLY A 22 2.57 9.18 -21.57
C GLY A 22 2.16 8.06 -22.53
N VAL A 23 2.89 6.95 -22.48
CA VAL A 23 2.47 5.70 -23.09
C VAL A 23 1.22 5.28 -22.33
N SER A 24 0.06 5.28 -23.00
CA SER A 24 -1.16 4.71 -22.44
C SER A 24 -0.85 3.26 -22.06
N GLN A 25 -0.82 2.99 -20.75
CA GLN A 25 -0.62 1.63 -20.25
C GLN A 25 -1.70 0.74 -20.88
N PRO A 26 -1.35 -0.47 -21.37
CA PRO A 26 -2.36 -1.37 -21.90
C PRO A 26 -3.39 -1.68 -20.81
N ALA A 27 -4.64 -1.94 -21.19
CA ALA A 27 -5.77 -2.10 -20.24
C ALA A 27 -5.60 -3.23 -19.20
N TRP A 28 -4.57 -4.05 -19.36
CA TRP A 28 -4.17 -5.16 -18.48
C TRP A 28 -2.91 -4.87 -17.65
N ALA A 29 -2.21 -3.75 -17.91
CA ALA A 29 -1.09 -3.34 -17.07
C ALA A 29 -1.61 -2.84 -15.73
N LEU A 30 -1.00 -3.36 -14.66
CA LEU A 30 -1.33 -2.97 -13.30
C LEU A 30 -1.14 -1.46 -13.11
N PRO A 31 -2.00 -0.80 -12.31
CA PRO A 31 -1.83 0.61 -12.00
C PRO A 31 -0.72 0.86 -10.97
N PHE A 32 -0.03 -0.18 -10.49
CA PHE A 32 0.95 -0.08 -9.41
C PHE A 32 2.22 -0.88 -9.73
N ALA A 33 3.38 -0.33 -9.38
CA ALA A 33 4.67 -1.02 -9.46
C ALA A 33 4.78 -2.09 -8.37
N THR A 34 5.42 -3.23 -8.69
CA THR A 34 5.67 -4.34 -7.77
C THR A 34 7.18 -4.54 -7.51
N PRO A 35 7.59 -5.05 -6.33
CA PRO A 35 6.74 -5.41 -5.20
C PRO A 35 6.17 -4.17 -4.50
N THR A 36 4.94 -4.26 -4.02
CA THR A 36 4.29 -3.16 -3.29
C THR A 36 3.42 -3.69 -2.17
N THR A 37 3.37 -2.95 -1.07
CA THR A 37 2.52 -3.27 0.07
C THR A 37 1.14 -2.68 -0.16
N CYS A 38 0.14 -3.54 -0.06
CA CYS A 38 -1.26 -3.21 -0.24
C CYS A 38 -2.09 -3.68 0.95
N THR A 39 -3.28 -3.10 1.06
CA THR A 39 -4.37 -3.60 1.90
C THR A 39 -5.51 -4.07 1.01
N PHE A 40 -6.27 -5.03 1.50
CA PHE A 40 -7.51 -5.49 0.90
C PHE A 40 -8.64 -5.19 1.87
N GLN A 41 -9.49 -4.23 1.53
CA GLN A 41 -10.65 -3.86 2.33
C GLN A 41 -11.92 -4.35 1.63
N THR A 42 -12.79 -5.04 2.35
CA THR A 42 -14.06 -5.54 1.81
C THR A 42 -14.91 -4.37 1.33
N PHE A 43 -15.47 -4.49 0.13
CA PHE A 43 -16.21 -3.41 -0.51
C PHE A 43 -17.47 -2.99 0.27
N GLY A 44 -18.21 -3.96 0.80
CA GLY A 44 -19.49 -3.68 1.48
C GLY A 44 -19.33 -3.18 2.92
N THR A 45 -18.46 -3.82 3.72
CA THR A 45 -18.39 -3.56 5.17
C THR A 45 -17.20 -2.69 5.57
N GLY A 46 -16.22 -2.49 4.69
CA GLY A 46 -15.05 -1.67 4.99
C GLY A 46 -14.07 -2.32 5.97
N ASN A 47 -14.11 -3.63 6.15
CA ASN A 47 -13.17 -4.34 7.00
C ASN A 47 -11.96 -4.83 6.19
N TYR A 48 -10.81 -4.96 6.83
CA TYR A 48 -9.58 -5.42 6.20
C TYR A 48 -9.47 -6.94 6.27
N LEU A 49 -8.95 -7.54 5.21
CA LEU A 49 -8.45 -8.91 5.28
C LEU A 49 -7.23 -8.96 6.19
N THR A 50 -7.19 -9.92 7.11
CA THR A 50 -6.12 -10.11 8.08
C THR A 50 -5.49 -11.48 7.90
N ALA A 51 -4.20 -11.55 7.59
CA ALA A 51 -3.44 -12.82 7.65
C ALA A 51 -3.20 -13.19 9.12
N VAL A 52 -3.93 -14.17 9.63
CA VAL A 52 -3.88 -14.52 11.06
C VAL A 52 -2.45 -14.91 11.45
N GLY A 53 -1.94 -14.34 12.54
CA GLY A 53 -0.55 -14.56 12.98
C GLY A 53 0.52 -14.02 12.01
N GLY A 54 0.13 -13.25 11.00
CA GLY A 54 1.01 -12.78 9.92
C GLY A 54 1.20 -13.78 8.77
N GLY A 55 0.49 -14.92 8.78
CA GLY A 55 0.58 -16.01 7.79
C GLY A 55 1.30 -17.26 8.32
N GLY A 56 1.58 -18.22 7.44
CA GLY A 56 2.19 -19.51 7.79
C GLY A 56 1.18 -20.57 8.22
N ARG A 57 -0.09 -20.43 7.84
CA ARG A 57 -1.22 -21.23 8.35
C ARG A 57 -1.95 -21.95 7.23
N THR A 58 -2.49 -23.12 7.53
CA THR A 58 -3.41 -23.90 6.66
C THR A 58 -4.84 -23.97 7.23
N THR A 59 -5.02 -23.58 8.49
CA THR A 59 -6.33 -23.43 9.14
C THR A 59 -6.40 -22.05 9.75
N ASP A 60 -7.61 -21.47 9.84
CA ASP A 60 -7.81 -20.15 10.42
C ASP A 60 -6.85 -19.11 9.79
N VAL A 61 -6.90 -19.02 8.46
CA VAL A 61 -5.84 -18.41 7.64
C VAL A 61 -6.04 -16.91 7.44
N ILE A 62 -7.27 -16.49 7.17
CA ILE A 62 -7.64 -15.10 6.91
C ILE A 62 -8.89 -14.75 7.71
N HIS A 63 -8.90 -13.59 8.36
CA HIS A 63 -10.10 -12.92 8.89
C HIS A 63 -10.48 -11.71 8.06
N SER A 64 -11.66 -11.14 8.30
CA SER A 64 -12.20 -9.97 7.58
C SER A 64 -12.94 -9.00 8.51
N ASP A 65 -12.61 -8.94 9.79
CA ASP A 65 -13.29 -8.13 10.82
C ASP A 65 -12.47 -6.91 11.26
N ALA A 66 -11.18 -6.83 10.92
CA ALA A 66 -10.34 -5.69 11.27
C ALA A 66 -10.87 -4.38 10.67
N THR A 67 -11.04 -3.34 11.49
CA THR A 67 -11.49 -2.00 11.03
C THR A 67 -10.33 -1.03 10.77
N VAL A 68 -9.11 -1.43 11.13
CA VAL A 68 -7.89 -0.64 10.97
C VAL A 68 -6.79 -1.55 10.44
N ALA A 69 -6.11 -1.13 9.38
CA ALA A 69 -4.97 -1.85 8.85
C ALA A 69 -3.75 -1.72 9.77
N ARG A 70 -3.30 -2.83 10.34
CA ARG A 70 -2.06 -2.97 11.10
C ARG A 70 -1.10 -3.89 10.34
N SER A 71 -0.18 -4.54 11.03
CA SER A 71 0.88 -5.34 10.41
C SER A 71 0.34 -6.59 9.69
N TRP A 72 -0.77 -7.18 10.11
CA TRP A 72 -1.32 -8.42 9.54
C TRP A 72 -2.31 -8.20 8.40
N GLU A 73 -2.81 -6.97 8.26
CA GLU A 73 -3.68 -6.54 7.15
C GLU A 73 -2.88 -6.06 5.92
N ARG A 74 -1.55 -6.14 6.03
CA ARG A 74 -0.61 -5.76 4.97
C ARG A 74 -0.18 -6.99 4.19
N PHE A 75 -0.34 -6.90 2.88
CA PHE A 75 0.10 -7.91 1.93
C PHE A 75 1.05 -7.28 0.92
N THR A 76 2.14 -7.97 0.61
CA THR A 76 3.04 -7.57 -0.48
C THR A 76 2.59 -8.27 -1.75
N LEU A 77 2.22 -7.51 -2.78
CA LEU A 77 1.98 -8.06 -4.11
C LEU A 77 3.32 -8.28 -4.80
N VAL A 78 3.53 -9.50 -5.28
CA VAL A 78 4.75 -9.94 -5.97
C VAL A 78 4.39 -10.34 -7.38
N ASP A 79 5.01 -9.72 -8.39
CA ASP A 79 4.76 -10.07 -9.80
C ASP A 79 5.10 -11.54 -10.08
N ALA A 80 4.19 -12.22 -10.78
CA ALA A 80 4.39 -13.59 -11.24
C ALA A 80 5.24 -13.68 -12.52
N GLY A 81 5.52 -12.56 -13.17
CA GLY A 81 6.34 -12.46 -14.38
C GLY A 81 5.62 -12.86 -15.67
N ASP A 82 4.30 -13.12 -15.60
CA ASP A 82 3.44 -13.40 -16.74
C ASP A 82 2.59 -12.20 -17.17
N GLY A 83 2.77 -11.05 -16.50
CA GLY A 83 2.14 -9.78 -16.83
C GLY A 83 0.69 -9.63 -16.40
N VAL A 84 0.09 -10.66 -15.79
CA VAL A 84 -1.33 -10.65 -15.40
C VAL A 84 -1.57 -11.17 -13.98
N HIS A 85 -0.68 -12.03 -13.45
CA HIS A 85 -0.83 -12.58 -12.10
C HIS A 85 0.20 -12.03 -11.11
N PHE A 86 -0.14 -12.18 -9.83
CA PHE A 86 0.74 -11.88 -8.72
C PHE A 86 0.56 -12.91 -7.60
N GLY A 87 1.59 -13.02 -6.77
CA GLY A 87 1.51 -13.59 -5.44
C GLY A 87 1.04 -12.56 -4.43
N ILE A 88 0.19 -12.97 -3.49
CA ILE A 88 -0.22 -12.17 -2.32
C ILE A 88 0.59 -12.67 -1.13
N LYS A 89 1.66 -11.97 -0.78
CA LYS A 89 2.60 -12.36 0.27
C LYS A 89 2.25 -11.73 1.62
N THR A 90 2.08 -12.54 2.65
CA THR A 90 1.83 -12.13 4.04
C THR A 90 3.08 -11.56 4.70
N LEU A 91 2.91 -10.98 5.89
CA LEU A 91 3.99 -10.38 6.68
C LEU A 91 5.14 -11.36 6.98
N THR A 92 4.83 -12.61 7.32
CA THR A 92 5.84 -13.64 7.62
C THR A 92 6.57 -14.16 6.39
N GLY A 93 6.23 -13.64 5.21
CA GLY A 93 6.88 -13.97 3.95
C GLY A 93 6.30 -15.18 3.24
N ASN A 94 5.14 -15.66 3.67
CA ASN A 94 4.42 -16.73 3.01
C ASN A 94 3.40 -16.18 2.01
N LEU A 95 3.03 -16.96 1.01
CA LEU A 95 2.05 -16.60 -0.01
C LEU A 95 0.69 -17.17 0.34
N LEU A 96 -0.37 -16.43 -0.01
CA LEU A 96 -1.70 -17.02 -0.07
C LEU A 96 -1.74 -18.03 -1.21
N THR A 97 -2.36 -19.17 -0.96
CA THR A 97 -2.57 -20.25 -1.93
C THR A 97 -4.06 -20.48 -2.07
N ALA A 98 -4.62 -20.35 -3.27
CA ALA A 98 -5.97 -20.83 -3.56
C ALA A 98 -5.91 -22.35 -3.70
N VAL A 99 -6.48 -23.08 -2.73
CA VAL A 99 -6.41 -24.55 -2.71
C VAL A 99 -7.09 -25.09 -3.97
N ASN A 100 -6.44 -26.06 -4.63
CA ASN A 100 -6.84 -26.61 -5.94
C ASN A 100 -6.97 -25.59 -7.08
N GLY A 101 -6.43 -24.38 -6.90
CA GLY A 101 -6.52 -23.30 -7.88
C GLY A 101 -7.81 -22.48 -7.84
N GLY A 102 -8.73 -22.78 -6.92
CA GLY A 102 -10.05 -22.14 -6.78
C GLY A 102 -11.22 -23.14 -6.71
N GLY A 103 -12.45 -22.64 -6.76
CA GLY A 103 -13.66 -23.45 -6.86
C GLY A 103 -14.19 -24.03 -5.54
N LEU A 104 -13.75 -23.51 -4.39
CA LEU A 104 -14.02 -24.12 -3.08
C LEU A 104 -14.77 -23.19 -2.12
N GLN A 105 -15.63 -23.78 -1.28
CA GLN A 105 -16.25 -23.11 -0.13
C GLN A 105 -15.64 -23.54 1.21
N THR A 106 -14.88 -24.64 1.23
CA THR A 106 -14.19 -25.17 2.41
C THR A 106 -12.72 -25.40 2.08
N ASP A 107 -11.84 -25.21 3.05
CA ASP A 107 -10.38 -25.29 2.85
C ASP A 107 -9.90 -24.42 1.67
N VAL A 108 -10.41 -23.18 1.63
CA VAL A 108 -10.37 -22.33 0.43
C VAL A 108 -8.98 -21.75 0.18
N ILE A 109 -8.29 -21.34 1.25
CA ILE A 109 -7.02 -20.63 1.18
C ILE A 109 -6.06 -21.09 2.26
N HIS A 110 -4.80 -21.35 1.87
CA HIS A 110 -3.66 -21.49 2.78
C HIS A 110 -2.73 -20.29 2.71
N SER A 111 -1.78 -20.21 3.65
CA SER A 111 -0.80 -19.12 3.74
C SER A 111 0.59 -19.60 4.14
N ASN A 112 0.97 -20.85 3.84
CA ASN A 112 2.23 -21.47 4.24
C ASN A 112 3.21 -21.70 3.07
N ALA A 113 2.84 -21.34 1.85
CA ALA A 113 3.71 -21.45 0.69
C ALA A 113 4.80 -20.37 0.75
N THR A 114 6.04 -20.71 0.38
CA THR A 114 7.17 -19.75 0.35
C THR A 114 7.63 -19.42 -1.08
N ILE A 115 7.07 -20.11 -2.07
CA ILE A 115 7.43 -20.00 -3.48
C ILE A 115 6.15 -19.71 -4.27
N LEU A 116 6.24 -18.76 -5.22
CA LEU A 116 5.15 -18.42 -6.11
C LEU A 116 5.04 -19.48 -7.22
N GLN A 117 4.01 -20.32 -7.14
CA GLN A 117 3.71 -21.35 -8.15
C GLN A 117 2.29 -21.17 -8.68
N ALA A 118 1.71 -22.22 -9.27
CA ALA A 118 0.44 -22.13 -9.97
C ALA A 118 -0.72 -21.69 -9.06
N TRP A 119 -0.79 -22.19 -7.82
CA TRP A 119 -1.93 -21.93 -6.92
C TRP A 119 -1.77 -20.66 -6.07
N GLU A 120 -0.57 -20.10 -6.02
CA GLU A 120 -0.28 -18.83 -5.36
C GLU A 120 -0.52 -17.61 -6.27
N LYS A 121 -0.89 -17.85 -7.53
CA LYS A 121 -1.19 -16.80 -8.50
C LYS A 121 -2.65 -16.35 -8.38
N PHE A 122 -2.83 -15.03 -8.40
CA PHE A 122 -4.13 -14.36 -8.47
C PHE A 122 -4.08 -13.27 -9.53
N ALA A 123 -5.22 -12.92 -10.10
CA ALA A 123 -5.40 -11.74 -10.94
C ALA A 123 -6.27 -10.69 -10.22
N LEU A 124 -5.97 -9.40 -10.42
CA LEU A 124 -6.78 -8.28 -9.94
C LEU A 124 -7.52 -7.75 -11.15
N ILE A 125 -8.84 -7.96 -11.18
CA ILE A 125 -9.69 -7.51 -12.28
C ILE A 125 -10.24 -6.13 -11.91
N PRO A 126 -9.83 -5.05 -12.57
CA PRO A 126 -10.28 -3.69 -12.23
C PRO A 126 -11.79 -3.55 -12.42
N GLN A 127 -12.44 -2.88 -11.47
CA GLN A 127 -13.87 -2.57 -11.52
C GLN A 127 -14.14 -1.06 -11.53
N GLY A 128 -13.06 -0.26 -11.45
CA GLY A 128 -13.08 1.21 -11.42
C GLY A 128 -12.48 1.75 -10.12
N GLY A 129 -11.79 2.90 -10.19
CA GLY A 129 -11.15 3.51 -9.03
C GLY A 129 -10.13 2.58 -8.36
N ASP A 130 -10.26 2.41 -7.03
CA ASP A 130 -9.45 1.48 -6.23
C ASP A 130 -10.11 0.11 -6.02
N THR A 131 -11.18 -0.21 -6.78
CA THR A 131 -11.99 -1.42 -6.59
C THR A 131 -11.59 -2.52 -7.58
N TYR A 132 -11.38 -3.73 -7.06
CA TYR A 132 -10.94 -4.90 -7.83
C TYR A 132 -11.69 -6.16 -7.38
N ALA A 133 -11.90 -7.07 -8.32
CA ALA A 133 -12.18 -8.47 -8.00
C ALA A 133 -10.86 -9.26 -7.97
N VAL A 134 -10.74 -10.22 -7.05
CA VAL A 134 -9.55 -11.10 -6.98
C VAL A 134 -9.91 -12.45 -7.58
N GLN A 135 -9.34 -12.75 -8.75
CA GLN A 135 -9.60 -13.98 -9.49
C GLN A 135 -8.51 -15.02 -9.20
N THR A 136 -8.91 -16.27 -8.99
CA THR A 136 -8.03 -17.44 -8.88
C THR A 136 -7.68 -17.96 -10.28
N VAL A 137 -6.63 -18.80 -10.39
CA VAL A 137 -6.13 -19.27 -11.69
C VAL A 137 -7.11 -20.14 -12.48
N ASP A 138 -8.08 -20.75 -11.80
CA ASP A 138 -9.15 -21.53 -12.44
C ASP A 138 -10.32 -20.67 -12.94
N GLY A 139 -10.25 -19.34 -12.75
CA GLY A 139 -11.22 -18.37 -13.22
C GLY A 139 -12.30 -18.00 -12.22
N HIS A 140 -12.34 -18.59 -11.03
CA HIS A 140 -13.27 -18.19 -9.98
C HIS A 140 -12.80 -16.95 -9.22
N PHE A 141 -13.68 -16.36 -8.40
CA PHE A 141 -13.41 -15.16 -7.63
C PHE A 141 -13.41 -15.45 -6.13
N ARG A 142 -12.55 -14.74 -5.41
CA ARG A 142 -12.57 -14.72 -3.95
C ARG A 142 -13.77 -13.89 -3.48
N THR A 143 -14.60 -14.48 -2.64
CA THR A 143 -15.79 -13.86 -2.08
C THR A 143 -15.58 -13.60 -0.60
N ALA A 144 -15.65 -12.35 -0.14
CA ALA A 144 -15.78 -12.04 1.28
C ALA A 144 -17.21 -12.38 1.72
N VAL A 145 -17.38 -13.54 2.37
CA VAL A 145 -18.71 -14.10 2.68
C VAL A 145 -19.51 -13.09 3.49
N GLY A 146 -20.78 -12.86 3.10
CA GLY A 146 -21.64 -11.87 3.76
C GLY A 146 -21.18 -10.41 3.63
N GLY A 147 -20.19 -10.12 2.78
CA GLY A 147 -19.57 -8.82 2.61
C GLY A 147 -18.38 -8.54 3.54
N GLY A 148 -18.01 -9.47 4.42
CA GLY A 148 -16.94 -9.32 5.41
C GLY A 148 -17.45 -9.32 6.86
N ASN A 149 -16.62 -8.80 7.77
CA ASN A 149 -16.86 -8.80 9.23
C ASN A 149 -16.95 -10.21 9.85
N ARG A 150 -16.08 -11.11 9.41
CA ARG A 150 -16.09 -12.53 9.81
C ARG A 150 -14.71 -13.02 10.21
N THR A 151 -14.69 -13.90 11.21
CA THR A 151 -13.52 -14.66 11.65
C THR A 151 -13.64 -16.16 11.35
N THR A 152 -14.84 -16.63 10.98
CA THR A 152 -15.11 -17.99 10.50
C THR A 152 -15.82 -17.92 9.16
N ASP A 153 -15.60 -18.91 8.29
CA ASP A 153 -16.22 -18.95 6.96
C ASP A 153 -16.07 -17.61 6.22
N VAL A 154 -14.81 -17.16 6.14
CA VAL A 154 -14.46 -15.77 5.82
C VAL A 154 -14.44 -15.54 4.32
N ILE A 155 -13.92 -16.52 3.56
CA ILE A 155 -13.70 -16.40 2.13
C ILE A 155 -14.09 -17.69 1.43
N HIS A 156 -14.85 -17.57 0.33
CA HIS A 156 -15.06 -18.62 -0.67
C HIS A 156 -14.28 -18.30 -1.95
N SER A 157 -14.08 -19.30 -2.82
CA SER A 157 -13.42 -19.16 -4.11
C SER A 157 -14.19 -19.81 -5.26
N ASP A 158 -15.50 -20.03 -5.14
CA ASP A 158 -16.35 -20.71 -6.13
C ASP A 158 -17.23 -19.76 -6.95
N ALA A 159 -17.16 -18.45 -6.71
CA ALA A 159 -17.92 -17.48 -7.48
C ALA A 159 -17.42 -17.41 -8.93
N THR A 160 -18.32 -17.54 -9.91
CA THR A 160 -18.02 -17.43 -11.35
C THR A 160 -18.36 -16.06 -11.93
N ARG A 161 -18.90 -15.16 -11.12
CA ARG A 161 -19.29 -13.80 -11.50
C ARG A 161 -18.93 -12.83 -10.38
N VAL A 162 -18.53 -11.63 -10.77
CA VAL A 162 -18.25 -10.55 -9.83
C VAL A 162 -19.56 -9.91 -9.37
N GLN A 163 -19.82 -9.93 -8.07
CA GLN A 163 -20.85 -9.16 -7.38
C GLN A 163 -20.23 -8.41 -6.21
N SER A 164 -21.04 -7.77 -5.37
CA SER A 164 -20.55 -6.90 -4.28
C SER A 164 -19.67 -7.60 -3.25
N TRP A 165 -19.77 -8.92 -3.10
CA TRP A 165 -18.96 -9.68 -2.13
C TRP A 165 -17.62 -10.14 -2.70
N GLU A 166 -17.47 -10.15 -4.03
CA GLU A 166 -16.21 -10.43 -4.74
C GLU A 166 -15.34 -9.18 -4.90
N LEU A 167 -15.84 -8.01 -4.49
CA LEU A 167 -15.15 -6.73 -4.61
C LEU A 167 -14.34 -6.38 -3.35
N PHE A 168 -13.15 -5.85 -3.60
CA PHE A 168 -12.26 -5.30 -2.59
C PHE A 168 -11.73 -3.93 -3.02
N HIS A 169 -11.65 -2.99 -2.09
CA HIS A 169 -10.79 -1.83 -2.25
C HIS A 169 -9.33 -2.29 -2.05
N VAL A 170 -8.52 -2.22 -3.09
CA VAL A 170 -7.11 -2.58 -3.06
C VAL A 170 -6.29 -1.31 -3.13
N ARG A 171 -5.69 -0.94 -1.99
CA ARG A 171 -4.89 0.28 -1.87
C ARG A 171 -3.43 -0.11 -1.65
N CYS A 172 -2.59 0.26 -2.61
CA CYS A 172 -1.18 -0.08 -2.67
C CYS A 172 -0.27 1.13 -2.45
N GLY A 173 1.04 0.89 -2.33
CA GLY A 173 2.02 1.96 -2.09
C GLY A 173 1.86 2.57 -0.70
N LEU A 174 1.48 1.76 0.27
CA LEU A 174 1.21 2.22 1.63
C LEU A 174 2.51 2.50 2.41
N THR A 175 2.43 3.44 3.34
CA THR A 175 3.46 3.73 4.33
C THR A 175 2.80 4.10 5.66
N THR A 176 3.57 4.08 6.74
CA THR A 176 3.11 4.44 8.08
C THR A 176 3.49 5.88 8.38
N VAL A 177 2.57 6.67 8.91
CA VAL A 177 2.89 8.02 9.41
C VAL A 177 3.87 7.90 10.59
N PRO A 178 5.06 8.51 10.52
CA PRO A 178 6.04 8.43 11.61
C PRO A 178 5.54 9.21 12.84
N ASN A 179 6.02 8.82 14.02
CA ASN A 179 5.82 9.63 15.21
C ASN A 179 6.86 10.77 15.22
N VAL A 180 6.38 12.00 15.04
CA VAL A 180 7.18 13.23 15.04
C VAL A 180 6.84 14.16 16.20
N GLN A 181 6.01 13.71 17.15
CA GLN A 181 5.65 14.52 18.32
C GLN A 181 6.91 14.83 19.15
N GLY A 182 7.06 16.09 19.54
CA GLY A 182 8.23 16.59 20.28
C GLY A 182 9.45 16.90 19.41
N PHE A 183 9.41 16.62 18.10
CA PHE A 183 10.49 17.02 17.20
C PHE A 183 10.38 18.51 16.86
N ASP A 184 11.51 19.12 16.53
CA ASP A 184 11.50 20.41 15.83
C ASP A 184 10.99 20.25 14.39
N ASP A 185 10.46 21.34 13.80
CA ASP A 185 9.91 21.38 12.43
C ASP A 185 10.85 20.75 11.38
N ALA A 186 12.16 21.03 11.44
CA ALA A 186 13.10 20.51 10.44
C ALA A 186 13.28 18.98 10.59
N SER A 187 13.44 18.48 11.80
CA SER A 187 13.52 17.05 12.09
C SER A 187 12.22 16.31 11.73
N ALA A 188 11.06 16.91 12.01
CA ALA A 188 9.75 16.36 11.65
C ALA A 188 9.57 16.26 10.13
N ARG A 189 9.87 17.33 9.39
CA ARG A 189 9.85 17.35 7.92
C ARG A 189 10.73 16.27 7.31
N ASN A 190 11.94 16.10 7.84
CA ASN A 190 12.87 15.07 7.37
C ASN A 190 12.32 13.66 7.61
N SER A 191 11.74 13.40 8.79
CA SER A 191 11.13 12.11 9.11
C SER A 191 9.94 11.78 8.20
N ILE A 192 9.06 12.75 7.95
CA ILE A 192 7.89 12.61 7.06
C ILE A 192 8.34 12.34 5.62
N ALA A 193 9.30 13.10 5.11
CA ALA A 193 9.85 12.91 3.77
C ALA A 193 10.52 11.53 3.63
N ALA A 194 11.28 11.10 4.63
CA ALA A 194 11.91 9.77 4.65
C ALA A 194 10.90 8.61 4.63
N ALA A 195 9.70 8.81 5.20
CA ALA A 195 8.59 7.86 5.12
C ALA A 195 7.89 7.85 3.74
N GLY A 196 8.30 8.71 2.80
CA GLY A 196 7.66 8.87 1.49
C GLY A 196 6.34 9.62 1.55
N LEU A 197 6.16 10.49 2.55
CA LEU A 197 5.00 11.37 2.75
C LEU A 197 5.38 12.82 2.46
N THR A 198 4.38 13.70 2.38
CA THR A 198 4.60 15.13 2.22
C THR A 198 4.15 15.88 3.47
N VAL A 199 4.73 17.06 3.73
CA VAL A 199 4.21 17.94 4.78
C VAL A 199 3.10 18.79 4.19
N GLY A 200 1.95 18.79 4.86
CA GLY A 200 0.79 19.58 4.51
C GLY A 200 0.79 20.95 5.17
N ALA A 201 -0.37 21.36 5.67
CA ALA A 201 -0.52 22.61 6.41
C ALA A 201 0.22 22.53 7.75
N VAL A 202 0.90 23.62 8.12
CA VAL A 202 1.48 23.81 9.45
C VAL A 202 0.71 24.91 10.16
N SER A 203 0.19 24.59 11.33
CA SER A 203 -0.56 25.51 12.19
C SER A 203 0.16 25.69 13.52
N LEU A 204 -0.06 26.84 14.16
CA LEU A 204 0.53 27.16 15.46
C LEU A 204 -0.50 27.07 16.57
N ASP A 205 -0.15 26.37 17.63
CA ASP A 205 -0.88 26.32 18.88
C ASP A 205 -0.31 27.32 19.89
N ASN A 206 -1.18 28.13 20.50
CA ASN A 206 -0.83 29.17 21.47
C ASN A 206 -1.35 28.87 22.88
N THR A 207 -1.57 27.59 23.20
CA THR A 207 -1.93 27.13 24.55
C THR A 207 -0.71 26.95 25.46
N CYS A 208 0.47 27.26 24.94
CA CYS A 208 1.72 27.35 25.68
C CYS A 208 2.21 26.01 26.24
N VAL A 209 2.49 25.08 25.33
CA VAL A 209 2.84 23.68 25.64
C VAL A 209 4.35 23.42 25.58
N ASP A 210 5.05 24.05 24.62
CA ASP A 210 6.48 23.80 24.37
C ASP A 210 7.17 25.04 23.75
N VAL A 211 8.48 24.98 23.52
CA VAL A 211 9.22 26.00 22.75
C VAL A 211 8.69 26.10 21.32
N ARG A 212 8.91 27.27 20.71
CA ARG A 212 8.40 27.56 19.36
C ARG A 212 8.93 26.56 18.32
N GLY A 213 8.05 26.03 17.49
CA GLY A 213 8.40 25.12 16.38
C GLY A 213 8.49 23.64 16.79
N THR A 214 8.22 23.29 18.05
CA THR A 214 8.05 21.90 18.46
C THR A 214 6.72 21.36 17.99
N VAL A 215 6.72 20.21 17.31
CA VAL A 215 5.50 19.53 16.85
C VAL A 215 4.74 18.94 18.04
N LEU A 216 3.48 19.35 18.20
CA LEU A 216 2.58 18.86 19.24
C LEU A 216 1.69 17.73 18.73
N PHE A 217 1.20 17.86 17.49
CA PHE A 217 0.30 16.90 16.84
C PHE A 217 0.56 16.80 15.34
N SER A 218 0.20 15.65 14.78
CA SER A 218 0.17 15.43 13.33
C SER A 218 -1.20 14.89 12.92
N ASP A 219 -1.63 15.24 11.71
CA ASP A 219 -2.83 14.69 11.08
C ASP A 219 -2.53 14.32 9.61
N PRO A 220 -2.65 13.05 9.19
CA PRO A 220 -3.07 11.90 9.99
C PRO A 220 -2.15 11.61 11.19
N ALA A 221 -2.72 10.97 12.22
CA ALA A 221 -1.99 10.69 13.45
C ALA A 221 -0.84 9.69 13.23
N ALA A 222 0.18 9.76 14.08
CA ALA A 222 1.28 8.80 14.07
C ALA A 222 0.76 7.35 14.11
N GLY A 223 1.37 6.48 13.30
CA GLY A 223 0.94 5.09 13.14
C GLY A 223 -0.22 4.89 12.17
N ALA A 224 -0.89 5.95 11.70
CA ALA A 224 -1.88 5.84 10.64
C ALA A 224 -1.25 5.28 9.36
N MET A 225 -2.03 4.48 8.64
CA MET A 225 -1.63 3.90 7.36
C MET A 225 -2.22 4.71 6.23
N VAL A 226 -1.36 5.23 5.36
CA VAL A 226 -1.76 6.08 4.24
C VAL A 226 -0.99 5.70 2.99
N THR A 227 -1.49 6.10 1.83
CA THR A 227 -0.72 5.98 0.58
C THR A 227 0.49 6.92 0.62
N ARG A 228 1.63 6.50 0.06
CA ARG A 228 2.78 7.40 -0.13
C ARG A 228 2.34 8.67 -0.87
N GLY A 229 2.99 9.78 -0.55
CA GLY A 229 2.65 11.11 -1.04
C GLY A 229 1.54 11.82 -0.25
N THR A 230 0.82 11.11 0.63
CA THR A 230 -0.20 11.74 1.50
C THR A 230 0.44 12.87 2.32
N ALA A 231 -0.29 13.99 2.40
CA ALA A 231 0.12 15.14 3.19
C ALA A 231 -0.16 14.90 4.68
N VAL A 232 0.84 15.19 5.52
CA VAL A 232 0.75 15.19 6.97
C VAL A 232 0.76 16.64 7.45
N ASN A 233 -0.37 17.10 7.97
CA ASN A 233 -0.51 18.39 8.61
C ASN A 233 0.14 18.37 9.99
N LEU A 234 0.73 19.49 10.39
CA LEU A 234 1.40 19.64 11.69
C LEU A 234 0.75 20.75 12.50
N THR A 235 0.64 20.52 13.80
CA THR A 235 0.35 21.54 14.79
C THR A 235 1.57 21.71 15.67
N GLU A 236 2.18 22.87 15.62
CA GLU A 236 3.41 23.20 16.34
C GLU A 236 3.14 24.20 17.46
N SER A 237 3.99 24.21 18.49
CA SER A 237 3.93 25.26 19.50
C SER A 237 4.33 26.62 18.90
N SER A 238 3.54 27.64 19.18
CA SER A 238 3.89 29.04 18.88
C SER A 238 4.99 29.60 19.79
N GLY A 239 5.28 28.93 20.90
CA GLY A 239 6.18 29.38 21.97
C GLY A 239 5.61 30.50 22.84
N VAL A 240 4.34 30.88 22.65
CA VAL A 240 3.64 31.91 23.44
C VAL A 240 2.23 31.46 23.84
N ASP A 241 1.69 32.07 24.89
CA ASP A 241 0.28 31.94 25.26
C ASP A 241 -0.64 32.81 24.37
N ARG A 242 -1.96 32.71 24.59
CA ARG A 242 -2.98 33.53 23.89
C ARG A 242 -2.82 35.04 24.09
N ASN A 243 -2.07 35.47 25.10
CA ASN A 243 -1.78 36.87 25.39
C ASN A 243 -0.41 37.31 24.85
N GLY A 244 0.29 36.45 24.11
CA GLY A 244 1.61 36.72 23.55
C GLY A 244 2.76 36.59 24.56
N ARG A 245 2.54 36.02 25.74
CA ARG A 245 3.60 35.82 26.74
C ARG A 245 4.44 34.59 26.40
N PRO A 246 5.78 34.65 26.47
CA PRO A 246 6.63 33.50 26.25
C PRO A 246 6.31 32.34 27.18
N CYS A 247 6.43 31.13 26.66
CA CYS A 247 6.21 29.93 27.44
C CYS A 247 7.30 29.65 28.46
N VAL A 248 6.86 29.30 29.67
CA VAL A 248 7.74 28.84 30.74
C VAL A 248 7.71 27.32 30.74
N ILE A 249 8.65 26.73 30.02
CA ILE A 249 8.82 25.27 29.95
C ILE A 249 9.60 24.83 31.19
N LYS A 250 9.06 23.88 31.95
CA LYS A 250 9.67 23.37 33.20
C LYS A 250 10.48 22.11 32.95
#